data_AF-A0AAP2W927-F1
#
_entry.id   AF-A0AAP2W927-F1
#
_cell.length_a   1.000
_cell.length_b   1.000
_cell.length_c   1.000
_cell.angle_alpha   90.00
_cell.angle_beta   90.00
_cell.angle_gamma   90.00
#
_symmetry.space_group_name_H-M   'P 1'
#
loop_
_entity.id
_entity.type
_entity.pdbx_description
1 polymer ?
#
loop_
_entity_poly.entity_id
_entity_poly.type
_entity_poly.pdbx_seq_one_letter_code
_entity_poly.pdbx_strand_id
1 'polypeptide(L)'
;MIRKGLVAVQRKRNTKKGFTLVELIVVIVIILVLAAAVVPWIMRHITNAKKVPCQSNRRALIYDLVDALAMDEAHTVRDLQQMADDSEIKCPEGGTYTVMCTGDPLENTDTLQIVCDKHKDSISGDGGSTPANPNAASLGLWGDFQKFAEQSSQKKNSALREAFLKEYGGQWPTLTVDGETYYIQPFYSESADSSLPMEQRTWLYATKDSGTASNWSVPYVFDPVTQEWYGATKWNGSAGGSANILSKDADTLHDTIANSTHNGTDRPTWKKVEKFQEDVPGK
;
A
#
# COMPACT_ATOMS: atom_id res chain seq x y z
N MET A 1 -50.85 9.36 74.41
CA MET A 1 -49.81 10.17 73.72
C MET A 1 -48.84 9.23 73.02
N ILE A 2 -48.79 9.28 71.69
CA ILE A 2 -47.95 8.44 70.83
C ILE A 2 -46.57 9.09 70.72
N ARG A 3 -45.49 8.38 71.10
CA ARG A 3 -44.10 8.84 70.86
C ARG A 3 -43.69 8.50 69.43
N LYS A 4 -43.43 9.53 68.61
CA LYS A 4 -42.73 9.44 67.32
C LYS A 4 -41.22 9.61 67.52
N GLY A 5 -40.44 8.96 66.64
CA GLY A 5 -39.02 9.24 66.37
C GLY A 5 -38.12 8.05 66.74
N LEU A 6 -37.17 7.59 65.93
CA LEU A 6 -36.57 8.13 64.72
C LEU A 6 -35.82 6.97 64.03
N VAL A 7 -36.11 6.67 62.76
CA VAL A 7 -35.35 5.65 62.01
C VAL A 7 -34.04 6.28 61.54
N ALA A 8 -32.91 5.80 62.07
CA ALA A 8 -31.59 6.22 61.63
C ALA A 8 -31.26 5.60 60.26
N VAL A 9 -31.22 6.43 59.21
CA VAL A 9 -30.74 6.03 57.89
C VAL A 9 -29.20 5.98 57.93
N GLN A 10 -28.63 4.77 57.97
CA GLN A 10 -27.19 4.56 57.80
C GLN A 10 -26.80 4.76 56.33
N ARG A 11 -26.19 5.91 56.01
CA ARG A 11 -25.49 6.12 54.73
C ARG A 11 -24.18 5.33 54.73
N LYS A 12 -24.12 4.25 53.95
CA LYS A 12 -22.87 3.55 53.61
C LYS A 12 -22.01 4.48 52.75
N ARG A 13 -20.97 5.09 53.33
CA ARG A 13 -20.00 5.91 52.57
C ARG A 13 -19.18 4.97 51.68
N ASN A 14 -19.47 4.94 50.38
CA ASN A 14 -18.56 4.37 49.39
C ASN A 14 -17.30 5.25 49.34
N THR A 15 -16.22 4.78 49.96
CA THR A 15 -14.89 5.35 49.77
C THR A 15 -14.44 5.01 48.35
N LYS A 16 -14.59 5.95 47.43
CA LYS A 16 -13.93 5.86 46.13
C LYS A 16 -12.42 5.92 46.42
N LYS A 17 -11.71 4.82 46.23
CA LYS A 17 -10.25 4.80 46.29
C LYS A 17 -9.76 5.75 45.18
N GLY A 18 -9.26 6.92 45.59
CA GLY A 18 -8.63 7.87 44.68
C GLY A 18 -7.31 7.27 44.19
N PHE A 19 -7.00 7.54 42.93
CA PHE A 19 -5.72 7.18 42.33
C PHE A 19 -4.59 7.87 43.11
N THR A 20 -3.53 7.15 43.47
CA THR A 20 -2.42 7.76 44.18
C THR A 20 -1.52 8.52 43.21
N LEU A 21 -0.94 9.64 43.65
CA LEU A 21 -0.04 10.45 42.80
C LEU A 21 1.15 9.62 42.29
N VAL A 22 1.62 8.68 43.13
CA VAL A 22 2.71 7.76 42.79
C VAL A 22 2.34 6.84 41.64
N GLU A 23 1.13 6.26 41.67
CA GLU A 23 0.64 5.36 40.62
C GLU A 23 0.53 6.06 39.26
N LEU A 24 0.19 7.36 39.27
CA LEU A 24 0.17 8.18 38.05
C LEU A 24 1.57 8.46 37.50
N ILE A 25 2.53 8.77 38.38
CA ILE A 25 3.91 9.03 37.96
C ILE A 25 4.55 7.79 37.33
N VAL A 26 4.35 6.61 37.90
CA VAL A 26 4.91 5.36 37.35
C VAL A 26 4.41 5.10 35.93
N VAL A 27 3.12 5.31 35.68
CA VAL A 27 2.53 5.13 34.33
C VAL A 27 3.12 6.12 33.33
N ILE A 28 3.25 7.40 33.70
CA ILE A 28 3.84 8.41 32.81
C ILE A 28 5.30 8.06 32.48
N VAL A 29 6.08 7.61 33.45
CA VAL A 29 7.48 7.19 33.24
C VAL A 29 7.55 6.02 32.24
N ILE A 30 6.69 5.01 32.39
CA ILE A 30 6.65 3.87 31.45
C ILE A 30 6.28 4.34 30.04
N ILE A 31 5.26 5.20 29.90
CA ILE A 31 4.86 5.74 28.59
C ILE A 31 6.00 6.53 27.93
N LEU A 32 6.71 7.37 28.70
CA LEU A 32 7.83 8.16 28.15
C LEU A 32 8.98 7.28 27.66
N VAL A 33 9.31 6.20 28.39
CA VAL A 33 10.33 5.24 27.97
C VAL A 33 9.91 4.49 26.70
N LEU A 34 8.66 4.02 26.63
CA LEU A 34 8.14 3.33 25.45
C LEU A 34 8.06 4.26 24.24
N ALA A 35 7.57 5.49 24.41
CA ALA A 35 7.47 6.48 23.34
C ALA A 35 8.84 6.81 22.73
N ALA A 36 9.88 6.93 23.56
CA ALA A 36 11.24 7.20 23.08
C ALA A 36 11.78 6.09 22.15
N ALA A 37 11.42 4.82 22.40
CA ALA A 37 11.82 3.70 21.56
C ALA A 37 10.94 3.52 20.30
N VAL A 38 9.65 3.86 20.39
CA VAL A 38 8.68 3.63 19.31
C VAL A 38 8.77 4.69 18.21
N VAL A 39 9.04 5.96 18.54
CA VAL A 39 9.15 7.07 17.56
C VAL A 39 10.15 6.79 16.41
N PRO A 40 11.42 6.36 16.65
CA PRO A 40 12.34 6.08 15.55
C PRO A 40 11.92 4.89 14.69
N TRP A 41 11.24 3.90 15.27
CA TRP A 41 10.70 2.75 14.56
C TRP A 41 9.57 3.16 13.60
N ILE A 42 8.61 3.96 14.08
CA ILE A 42 7.51 4.50 13.26
C ILE A 42 8.05 5.38 12.11
N MET A 43 9.02 6.26 12.39
CA MET A 43 9.59 7.15 11.38
C MET A 43 10.23 6.39 10.22
N ARG A 44 10.87 5.24 10.49
CA ARG A 44 11.47 4.40 9.42
C ARG A 44 10.41 3.79 8.50
N HIS A 45 9.28 3.33 9.04
CA HIS A 45 8.20 2.75 8.24
C HIS A 45 7.45 3.81 7.41
N ILE A 46 7.30 5.03 7.92
CA ILE A 46 6.64 6.13 7.20
C ILE A 46 7.39 6.53 5.92
N THR A 47 8.73 6.56 5.94
CA THR A 47 9.52 6.96 4.75
C THR A 47 9.28 6.06 3.54
N ASN A 48 9.13 4.75 3.75
CA ASN A 48 8.86 3.80 2.67
C ASN A 48 7.41 3.88 2.18
N ALA A 49 6.44 4.04 3.09
CA ALA A 49 5.03 4.19 2.74
C ALA A 49 4.76 5.45 1.91
N LYS A 50 5.58 6.50 2.05
CA LYS A 50 5.42 7.78 1.34
C LYS A 50 6.02 7.80 -0.07
N LYS A 51 6.83 6.81 -0.44
CA LYS A 51 7.46 6.73 -1.76
C LYS A 51 6.46 6.50 -2.89
N VAL A 52 5.43 5.67 -2.68
CA VAL A 52 4.45 5.36 -3.73
C VAL A 52 3.40 6.43 -3.95
N PRO A 53 2.84 7.05 -2.90
CA PRO A 53 2.02 8.23 -3.10
C PRO A 53 2.84 9.36 -3.75
N CYS A 54 4.14 9.51 -3.42
CA CYS A 54 5.03 10.43 -4.15
C CYS A 54 5.15 10.07 -5.64
N GLN A 55 5.35 8.79 -5.97
CA GLN A 55 5.41 8.34 -7.36
C GLN A 55 4.09 8.59 -8.12
N SER A 56 2.95 8.28 -7.51
CA SER A 56 1.62 8.53 -8.07
C SER A 56 1.36 10.03 -8.28
N ASN A 57 1.71 10.85 -7.28
CA ASN A 57 1.60 12.30 -7.33
C ASN A 57 2.45 12.89 -8.47
N ARG A 58 3.71 12.45 -8.64
CA ARG A 58 4.52 12.87 -9.79
C ARG A 58 3.90 12.47 -11.12
N ARG A 59 3.27 11.30 -11.23
CA ARG A 59 2.59 10.83 -12.46
C ARG A 59 1.37 11.69 -12.80
N ALA A 60 0.53 11.97 -11.80
CA ALA A 60 -0.63 12.85 -11.95
C ALA A 60 -0.18 14.26 -12.38
N LEU A 61 0.86 14.78 -11.74
CA LEU A 61 1.41 16.09 -12.06
C LEU A 61 1.99 16.15 -13.48
N ILE A 62 2.61 15.07 -13.98
CA ILE A 62 3.03 14.98 -15.38
C ILE A 62 1.84 15.07 -16.33
N TYR A 63 0.73 14.38 -16.05
CA TYR A 63 -0.46 14.45 -16.91
C TYR A 63 -1.07 15.86 -16.94
N ASP A 64 -1.15 16.54 -15.80
CA ASP A 64 -1.66 17.92 -15.73
C ASP A 64 -0.77 18.88 -16.55
N LEU A 65 0.55 18.72 -16.46
CA LEU A 65 1.50 19.54 -17.22
C LEU A 65 1.47 19.23 -18.72
N VAL A 66 1.31 17.96 -19.10
CA VAL A 66 1.16 17.55 -20.51
C VAL A 66 -0.15 18.04 -21.10
N ASP A 67 -1.25 18.01 -20.34
CA ASP A 67 -2.54 18.56 -20.79
C ASP A 67 -2.45 20.08 -21.01
N ALA A 68 -1.76 20.79 -20.11
CA ALA A 68 -1.47 22.21 -20.30
C ALA A 68 -0.62 22.47 -21.56
N LEU A 69 0.42 21.68 -21.79
CA LEU A 69 1.24 21.74 -23.01
C LEU A 69 0.47 21.41 -24.30
N ALA A 70 -0.58 20.59 -24.22
CA ALA A 70 -1.45 20.29 -25.35
C ALA A 70 -2.44 21.42 -25.66
N MET A 71 -2.75 22.25 -24.65
CA MET A 71 -3.68 23.37 -24.77
C MET A 71 -3.01 24.70 -25.17
N ASP A 72 -1.70 24.86 -24.94
CA ASP A 72 -0.94 26.08 -25.21
C ASP A 72 0.30 25.80 -26.08
N GLU A 73 0.58 26.64 -27.07
CA GLU A 73 1.62 26.36 -28.08
C GLU A 73 3.06 26.62 -27.58
N ALA A 74 3.27 27.20 -26.38
CA ALA A 74 4.61 27.38 -25.85
C ALA A 74 4.66 27.61 -24.33
N HIS A 75 5.00 26.58 -23.55
CA HIS A 75 5.44 26.74 -22.16
C HIS A 75 6.95 26.50 -22.04
N THR A 76 7.67 27.40 -21.36
CA THR A 76 9.07 27.14 -21.00
C THR A 76 9.14 26.17 -19.82
N VAL A 77 10.29 25.51 -19.64
CA VAL A 77 10.54 24.67 -18.45
C VAL A 77 10.29 25.42 -17.14
N ARG A 78 10.53 26.74 -17.12
CA ARG A 78 10.27 27.59 -15.95
C ARG A 78 8.78 27.76 -15.69
N ASP A 79 7.95 27.84 -16.73
CA ASP A 79 6.50 27.97 -16.59
C ASP A 79 5.90 26.65 -16.10
N LEU A 80 6.39 25.51 -16.63
CA LEU A 80 6.01 24.18 -16.16
C LEU A 80 6.43 23.92 -14.71
N GLN A 81 7.61 24.41 -14.32
CA GLN A 81 8.06 24.36 -12.92
C GLN A 81 7.13 25.19 -12.02
N GLN A 82 6.72 26.38 -12.44
CA GLN A 82 5.80 27.22 -11.67
C GLN A 82 4.44 26.54 -11.50
N MET A 83 3.91 25.91 -12.55
CA MET A 83 2.67 25.14 -12.48
C MET A 83 2.78 23.93 -11.52
N ALA A 84 3.92 23.25 -11.52
CA ALA A 84 4.21 22.18 -10.56
C ALA A 84 4.26 22.71 -9.11
N ASP A 85 4.84 23.88 -8.91
CA ASP A 85 4.95 24.53 -7.60
C ASP A 85 3.60 25.08 -7.10
N ASP A 86 2.69 25.48 -7.99
CA ASP A 86 1.36 25.96 -7.66
C ASP A 86 0.32 24.83 -7.49
N SER A 87 0.61 23.64 -8.03
CA SER A 87 -0.28 22.47 -7.90
C SER A 87 -0.49 22.03 -6.44
N GLU A 88 -1.69 21.59 -6.11
CA GLU A 88 -2.02 20.97 -4.81
C GLU A 88 -1.32 19.61 -4.61
N ILE A 89 -0.79 19.02 -5.68
CA ILE A 89 -0.11 17.73 -5.68
C ILE A 89 1.30 17.88 -5.13
N LYS A 90 1.50 17.54 -3.84
CA LYS A 90 2.79 17.65 -3.13
C LYS A 90 3.41 16.30 -2.75
N CYS A 91 4.71 16.30 -2.45
CA CYS A 91 5.37 15.13 -1.89
C CYS A 91 4.92 14.90 -0.43
N PRO A 92 4.43 13.70 -0.06
CA PRO A 92 4.02 13.39 1.31
C PRO A 92 5.14 13.46 2.36
N GLU A 93 6.40 13.39 1.92
CA GLU A 93 7.59 13.55 2.77
C GLU A 93 8.09 15.01 2.84
N GLY A 94 7.38 15.93 2.17
CA GLY A 94 7.78 17.34 2.08
C GLY A 94 8.95 17.57 1.11
N GLY A 95 9.18 16.66 0.17
CA GLY A 95 10.10 16.88 -0.93
C GLY A 95 9.61 17.89 -1.96
N THR A 96 10.55 18.51 -2.66
CA THR A 96 10.30 19.43 -3.78
C THR A 96 10.32 18.66 -5.09
N TYR A 97 9.39 19.01 -5.99
CA TYR A 97 9.35 18.49 -7.34
C TYR A 97 10.12 19.41 -8.28
N THR A 98 10.98 18.83 -9.10
CA THR A 98 11.73 19.55 -10.14
C THR A 98 11.34 19.00 -11.50
N VAL A 99 10.89 19.91 -12.37
CA VAL A 99 10.55 19.64 -13.75
C VAL A 99 11.81 19.72 -14.60
N MET A 100 12.06 18.69 -15.40
CA MET A 100 13.18 18.61 -16.33
C MET A 100 12.64 18.21 -17.71
N CYS A 101 13.09 18.87 -18.77
CA CYS A 101 12.80 18.45 -20.15
C CYS A 101 14.10 17.93 -20.79
N THR A 102 14.06 16.77 -21.44
CA THR A 102 15.21 16.17 -22.13
C THR A 102 14.87 15.83 -23.59
N GLY A 103 15.52 16.49 -24.57
CA GLY A 103 15.37 16.24 -26.03
C GLY A 103 16.04 17.26 -26.99
N ASP A 104 16.32 16.86 -28.25
CA ASP A 104 16.84 17.65 -29.39
C ASP A 104 15.68 17.93 -30.41
N PRO A 105 15.51 19.17 -30.91
CA PRO A 105 14.37 19.59 -31.73
C PRO A 105 14.23 18.93 -33.11
N LEU A 106 15.11 18.02 -33.52
CA LEU A 106 15.00 17.30 -34.81
C LEU A 106 14.41 15.88 -34.71
N GLU A 107 14.25 15.31 -33.52
CA GLU A 107 13.76 13.92 -33.34
C GLU A 107 12.44 13.78 -32.56
N ASN A 108 11.80 14.88 -32.14
CA ASN A 108 10.46 14.86 -31.54
C ASN A 108 10.39 13.99 -30.26
N THR A 109 11.38 14.12 -29.37
CA THR A 109 11.50 13.35 -28.11
C THR A 109 11.53 14.27 -26.89
N ASP A 110 10.57 15.19 -26.75
CA ASP A 110 10.49 16.01 -25.53
C ASP A 110 9.92 15.17 -24.38
N THR A 111 10.84 14.65 -23.56
CA THR A 111 10.46 13.85 -22.39
C THR A 111 10.33 14.74 -21.16
N LEU A 112 9.10 15.11 -20.79
CA LEU A 112 8.82 15.90 -19.57
C LEU A 112 9.03 15.04 -18.32
N GLN A 113 10.03 15.31 -17.49
CA GLN A 113 10.32 14.54 -16.28
C GLN A 113 10.02 15.31 -15.00
N ILE A 114 9.52 14.62 -13.98
CA ILE A 114 9.43 15.14 -12.61
C ILE A 114 10.32 14.32 -11.68
N VAL A 115 11.24 15.01 -11.01
CA VAL A 115 12.17 14.46 -10.01
C VAL A 115 11.77 14.94 -8.63
N CYS A 116 11.85 14.07 -7.61
CA CYS A 116 11.70 14.47 -6.22
C CYS A 116 13.06 14.42 -5.51
N ASP A 117 13.40 15.46 -4.76
CA ASP A 117 14.65 15.52 -3.98
C ASP A 117 14.73 14.46 -2.85
N LYS A 118 13.58 14.04 -2.31
CA LYS A 118 13.46 12.97 -1.31
C LYS A 118 13.45 11.57 -1.93
N HIS A 119 12.91 11.45 -3.14
CA HIS A 119 12.73 10.17 -3.83
C HIS A 119 13.47 10.24 -5.16
N LYS A 120 14.70 9.71 -5.17
CA LYS A 120 15.71 9.84 -6.25
C LYS A 120 15.36 9.11 -7.57
N ASP A 121 14.09 8.81 -7.80
CA ASP A 121 13.56 8.21 -9.02
C ASP A 121 12.83 9.27 -9.87
N SER A 122 13.28 9.44 -11.12
CA SER A 122 12.67 10.33 -12.10
C SER A 122 11.51 9.61 -12.81
N ILE A 123 10.37 10.29 -13.00
CA ILE A 123 9.33 9.81 -13.91
C ILE A 123 9.36 10.70 -15.15
N SER A 124 9.60 10.11 -16.32
CA SER A 124 9.50 10.79 -17.63
C SER A 124 8.09 10.63 -18.21
N GLY A 125 7.61 11.70 -18.82
CA GLY A 125 6.33 11.89 -19.47
C GLY A 125 6.41 11.69 -20.98
N ASP A 126 7.19 10.72 -21.43
CA ASP A 126 7.21 10.31 -22.83
C ASP A 126 6.65 8.89 -22.96
N GLY A 127 5.90 8.68 -24.02
CA GLY A 127 5.45 7.37 -24.45
C GLY A 127 6.63 6.56 -24.96
N GLY A 128 7.47 6.05 -24.05
CA GLY A 128 8.64 5.24 -24.43
C GLY A 128 9.67 5.09 -23.30
N SER A 129 9.57 3.99 -22.57
CA SER A 129 10.58 3.40 -21.66
C SER A 129 11.35 4.36 -20.74
N THR A 130 10.73 4.72 -19.62
CA THR A 130 11.44 4.69 -18.32
C THR A 130 11.96 3.25 -18.11
N PRO A 131 12.96 2.97 -17.24
CA PRO A 131 13.01 1.65 -16.64
C PRO A 131 11.66 1.51 -15.92
N ALA A 132 10.72 0.85 -16.58
CA ALA A 132 9.38 0.68 -16.05
C ALA A 132 9.59 0.15 -14.64
N ASN A 133 9.00 0.82 -13.63
CA ASN A 133 8.88 0.18 -12.34
C ASN A 133 8.31 -1.22 -12.67
N PRO A 134 9.06 -2.31 -12.42
CA PRO A 134 8.66 -3.61 -12.93
C PRO A 134 7.30 -4.04 -12.35
N ASN A 135 6.88 -3.39 -11.25
CA ASN A 135 5.59 -3.55 -10.57
C ASN A 135 4.51 -2.52 -10.98
N ALA A 136 4.67 -1.80 -12.10
CA ALA A 136 3.76 -0.70 -12.46
C ALA A 136 2.31 -1.17 -12.67
N ALA A 137 2.10 -2.36 -13.24
CA ALA A 137 0.76 -2.91 -13.44
C ALA A 137 0.13 -3.27 -12.09
N SER A 138 0.90 -3.91 -11.21
CA SER A 138 0.47 -4.25 -9.85
C SER A 138 0.09 -3.01 -9.05
N LEU A 139 0.94 -1.98 -9.03
CA LEU A 139 0.67 -0.77 -8.27
C LEU A 139 -0.57 -0.01 -8.77
N GLY A 140 -0.77 0.04 -10.11
CA GLY A 140 -1.95 0.63 -10.71
C GLY A 140 -3.23 -0.12 -10.33
N LEU A 141 -3.24 -1.45 -10.55
CA LEU A 141 -4.36 -2.32 -10.21
C LEU A 141 -4.73 -2.22 -8.72
N TRP A 142 -3.73 -2.23 -7.83
CA TRP A 142 -3.95 -2.18 -6.39
C TRP A 142 -4.57 -0.84 -5.96
N GLY A 143 -4.05 0.28 -6.46
CA GLY A 143 -4.61 1.60 -6.19
C GLY A 143 -6.04 1.77 -6.70
N ASP A 144 -6.34 1.26 -7.90
CA ASP A 144 -7.70 1.30 -8.46
C ASP A 144 -8.66 0.43 -7.64
N PHE A 145 -8.23 -0.76 -7.23
CA PHE A 145 -9.03 -1.64 -6.38
C PHE A 145 -9.31 -1.02 -5.01
N GLN A 146 -8.34 -0.33 -4.41
CA GLN A 146 -8.53 0.35 -3.12
C GLN A 146 -9.64 1.41 -3.20
N LYS A 147 -9.57 2.28 -4.21
CA LYS A 147 -10.58 3.33 -4.45
C LYS A 147 -11.96 2.70 -4.66
N PHE A 148 -12.03 1.65 -5.48
CA PHE A 148 -13.26 0.92 -5.73
C PHE A 148 -13.85 0.31 -4.43
N ALA A 149 -13.03 -0.38 -3.65
CA ALA A 149 -13.45 -1.06 -2.43
C ALA A 149 -13.93 -0.08 -1.34
N GLU A 150 -13.37 1.13 -1.31
CA GLU A 150 -13.76 2.18 -0.37
C GLU A 150 -15.18 2.66 -0.65
N GLN A 151 -15.49 2.89 -1.92
CA GLN A 151 -16.79 3.40 -2.38
C GLN A 151 -17.86 2.29 -2.49
N SER A 152 -17.44 1.03 -2.58
CA SER A 152 -18.36 -0.09 -2.75
C SER A 152 -19.22 -0.35 -1.51
N SER A 153 -20.50 -0.66 -1.73
CA SER A 153 -21.41 -1.17 -0.69
C SER A 153 -21.13 -2.64 -0.34
N GLN A 154 -20.41 -3.36 -1.20
CA GLN A 154 -19.98 -4.74 -0.95
C GLN A 154 -18.77 -4.76 -0.01
N LYS A 155 -18.79 -5.63 0.99
CA LYS A 155 -17.66 -5.83 1.93
C LYS A 155 -17.21 -7.29 2.00
N LYS A 156 -17.55 -8.06 0.97
CA LYS A 156 -17.14 -9.45 0.76
C LYS A 156 -16.09 -9.50 -0.33
N ASN A 157 -15.03 -10.26 -0.10
CA ASN A 157 -13.89 -10.33 -1.00
C ASN A 157 -14.29 -10.80 -2.40
N SER A 158 -15.08 -11.88 -2.46
CA SER A 158 -15.58 -12.42 -3.73
C SER A 158 -16.42 -11.40 -4.50
N ALA A 159 -17.39 -10.75 -3.83
CA ALA A 159 -18.27 -9.77 -4.45
C ALA A 159 -17.53 -8.51 -4.90
N LEU A 160 -16.56 -8.04 -4.11
CA LEU A 160 -15.70 -6.91 -4.48
C LEU A 160 -14.86 -7.22 -5.71
N ARG A 161 -14.21 -8.39 -5.74
CA ARG A 161 -13.38 -8.81 -6.87
C ARG A 161 -14.21 -9.00 -8.14
N GLU A 162 -15.38 -9.62 -8.04
CA GLU A 162 -16.28 -9.82 -9.19
C GLU A 162 -16.79 -8.49 -9.74
N ALA A 163 -17.19 -7.56 -8.87
CA ALA A 163 -17.67 -6.25 -9.28
C ALA A 163 -16.54 -5.39 -9.87
N PHE A 164 -15.36 -5.39 -9.24
CA PHE A 164 -14.19 -4.67 -9.74
C PHE A 164 -13.75 -5.19 -11.11
N LEU A 165 -13.75 -6.51 -11.34
CA LEU A 165 -13.37 -7.08 -12.63
C LEU A 165 -14.28 -6.58 -13.76
N LYS A 166 -15.58 -6.39 -13.51
CA LYS A 166 -16.52 -5.84 -14.51
C LYS A 166 -16.18 -4.39 -14.88
N GLU A 167 -15.73 -3.60 -13.91
CA GLU A 167 -15.30 -2.20 -14.11
C GLU A 167 -13.91 -2.12 -14.75
N TYR A 168 -13.03 -3.06 -14.42
CA TYR A 168 -11.65 -3.15 -14.91
C TYR A 168 -11.55 -3.78 -16.32
N GLY A 169 -12.64 -3.83 -17.10
CA GLY A 169 -12.62 -4.33 -18.48
C GLY A 169 -12.62 -5.85 -18.63
N GLY A 170 -12.83 -6.61 -17.55
CA GLY A 170 -13.04 -8.06 -17.60
C GLY A 170 -11.78 -8.92 -17.70
N GLN A 171 -10.58 -8.31 -17.67
CA GLN A 171 -9.31 -9.03 -17.77
C GLN A 171 -8.31 -8.54 -16.72
N TRP A 172 -7.67 -9.50 -16.04
CA TRP A 172 -6.62 -9.21 -15.08
C TRP A 172 -5.27 -8.99 -15.77
N PRO A 173 -4.43 -8.06 -15.27
CA PRO A 173 -3.01 -8.00 -15.62
C PRO A 173 -2.31 -9.33 -15.37
N THR A 174 -1.18 -9.54 -16.03
CA THR A 174 -0.42 -10.79 -15.90
C THR A 174 0.96 -10.57 -15.33
N LEU A 175 1.44 -11.57 -14.61
CA LEU A 175 2.79 -11.69 -14.06
C LEU A 175 3.44 -12.90 -14.72
N THR A 176 4.57 -12.70 -15.39
CA THR A 176 5.37 -13.77 -15.98
C THR A 176 6.63 -13.99 -15.16
N VAL A 177 6.80 -15.20 -14.62
CA VAL A 177 7.97 -15.62 -13.82
C VAL A 177 8.52 -16.90 -14.42
N ASP A 178 9.82 -16.93 -14.74
CA ASP A 178 10.50 -18.09 -15.34
C ASP A 178 9.79 -18.66 -16.60
N GLY A 179 9.16 -17.79 -17.39
CA GLY A 179 8.44 -18.16 -18.62
C GLY A 179 7.00 -18.65 -18.41
N GLU A 180 6.53 -18.70 -17.16
CA GLU A 180 5.16 -19.09 -16.82
C GLU A 180 4.32 -17.85 -16.50
N THR A 181 3.11 -17.78 -17.04
CA THR A 181 2.19 -16.65 -16.88
C THR A 181 1.15 -16.91 -15.80
N TYR A 182 0.88 -15.89 -15.00
CA TYR A 182 -0.07 -15.86 -13.89
C TYR A 182 -0.94 -14.60 -13.98
N TYR A 183 -2.18 -14.65 -13.52
CA TYR A 183 -3.09 -13.51 -13.48
C TYR A 183 -3.02 -12.80 -12.13
N ILE A 184 -2.71 -11.51 -12.17
CA ILE A 184 -2.60 -10.61 -11.01
C ILE A 184 -4.01 -10.19 -10.58
N GLN A 185 -4.37 -10.53 -9.36
CA GLN A 185 -5.72 -10.34 -8.85
C GLN A 185 -5.68 -9.65 -7.48
N PRO A 186 -6.64 -8.77 -7.20
CA PRO A 186 -6.76 -8.18 -5.88
C PRO A 186 -7.37 -9.15 -4.88
N PHE A 187 -7.02 -8.97 -3.62
CA PHE A 187 -7.62 -9.60 -2.47
C PHE A 187 -8.04 -8.53 -1.47
N TYR A 188 -9.21 -8.72 -0.85
CA TYR A 188 -9.71 -7.92 0.25
C TYR A 188 -9.89 -8.79 1.51
N SER A 189 -9.30 -8.37 2.62
CA SER A 189 -9.41 -9.06 3.90
C SER A 189 -10.75 -8.79 4.58
N GLU A 190 -11.56 -9.84 4.68
CA GLU A 190 -12.82 -9.79 5.43
C GLU A 190 -12.62 -9.81 6.94
N SER A 191 -11.46 -10.26 7.39
CA SER A 191 -11.07 -10.33 8.81
C SER A 191 -10.43 -9.05 9.33
N ALA A 192 -10.08 -8.12 8.43
CA ALA A 192 -9.45 -6.88 8.83
C ALA A 192 -10.39 -5.96 9.59
N ASP A 193 -9.83 -5.25 10.57
CA ASP A 193 -10.55 -4.20 11.28
C ASP A 193 -11.06 -3.16 10.27
N SER A 194 -12.36 -2.87 10.33
CA SER A 194 -13.02 -1.99 9.37
C SER A 194 -12.58 -0.53 9.47
N SER A 195 -11.93 -0.14 10.57
CA SER A 195 -11.35 1.19 10.79
C SER A 195 -10.00 1.39 10.10
N LEU A 196 -9.34 0.32 9.65
CA LEU A 196 -8.07 0.40 8.96
C LEU A 196 -8.23 0.97 7.53
N PRO A 197 -7.21 1.70 7.02
CA PRO A 197 -7.21 2.19 5.65
C PRO A 197 -7.15 1.02 4.65
N MET A 198 -7.54 1.26 3.39
CA MET A 198 -7.68 0.18 2.41
C MET A 198 -6.35 -0.50 2.06
N GLU A 199 -5.23 0.21 2.16
CA GLU A 199 -3.87 -0.34 2.04
C GLU A 199 -3.55 -1.42 3.08
N GLN A 200 -4.15 -1.35 4.27
CA GLN A 200 -4.00 -2.35 5.33
C GLN A 200 -4.95 -3.53 5.17
N ARG A 201 -5.90 -3.45 4.24
CA ARG A 201 -7.01 -4.40 4.09
C ARG A 201 -7.01 -5.10 2.74
N THR A 202 -6.10 -4.72 1.85
CA THR A 202 -6.04 -5.23 0.48
C THR A 202 -4.61 -5.51 0.07
N TRP A 203 -4.43 -6.52 -0.78
CA TRP A 203 -3.14 -6.86 -1.39
C TRP A 203 -3.39 -7.57 -2.72
N LEU A 204 -2.34 -7.87 -3.46
CA LEU A 204 -2.45 -8.63 -4.71
C LEU A 204 -1.85 -10.02 -4.57
N TYR A 205 -2.30 -10.90 -5.45
CA TYR A 205 -1.73 -12.23 -5.62
C TYR A 205 -1.75 -12.60 -7.10
N ALA A 206 -1.00 -13.62 -7.50
CA ALA A 206 -1.07 -14.15 -8.85
C ALA A 206 -1.27 -15.66 -8.88
N THR A 207 -2.15 -16.14 -9.77
CA THR A 207 -2.48 -17.56 -9.96
C THR A 207 -2.54 -17.93 -11.44
N LYS A 208 -2.35 -19.22 -11.77
CA LYS A 208 -2.50 -19.71 -13.16
C LYS A 208 -3.93 -19.62 -13.68
N ASP A 209 -4.89 -19.66 -12.77
CA ASP A 209 -6.31 -19.46 -13.07
C ASP A 209 -6.65 -17.96 -12.91
N SER A 210 -7.42 -17.42 -13.85
CA SER A 210 -7.99 -16.07 -13.79
C SER A 210 -9.16 -15.96 -12.80
N GLY A 211 -9.66 -17.10 -12.31
CA GLY A 211 -10.67 -17.22 -11.27
C GLY A 211 -10.10 -17.11 -9.84
N THR A 212 -10.98 -17.34 -8.86
CA THR A 212 -10.62 -17.28 -7.44
C THR A 212 -9.66 -18.40 -7.04
N ALA A 213 -8.60 -18.04 -6.31
CA ALA A 213 -7.66 -19.00 -5.74
C ALA A 213 -8.36 -20.00 -4.80
N SER A 214 -8.11 -21.30 -5.01
CA SER A 214 -8.60 -22.34 -4.12
C SER A 214 -8.00 -22.19 -2.73
N ASN A 215 -8.87 -22.06 -1.71
CA ASN A 215 -8.49 -21.89 -0.29
C ASN A 215 -7.49 -20.75 -0.03
N TRP A 216 -7.40 -19.76 -0.92
CA TRP A 216 -6.45 -18.64 -0.84
C TRP A 216 -4.99 -19.08 -0.71
N SER A 217 -4.67 -20.28 -1.22
CA SER A 217 -3.30 -20.76 -1.36
C SER A 217 -2.80 -20.39 -2.74
N VAL A 218 -1.79 -19.54 -2.82
CA VAL A 218 -1.35 -18.91 -4.06
C VAL A 218 0.14 -19.13 -4.28
N PRO A 219 0.59 -19.19 -5.55
CA PRO A 219 2.01 -19.30 -5.86
C PRO A 219 2.75 -17.97 -5.68
N TYR A 220 2.08 -16.82 -5.86
CA TYR A 220 2.69 -15.50 -5.70
C TYR A 220 1.80 -14.54 -4.94
N VAL A 221 2.41 -13.72 -4.10
CA VAL A 221 1.78 -12.62 -3.36
C VAL A 221 2.57 -11.34 -3.59
N PHE A 222 1.87 -10.23 -3.78
CA PHE A 222 2.47 -8.90 -3.80
C PHE A 222 2.36 -8.32 -2.39
N ASP A 223 3.49 -8.13 -1.74
CA ASP A 223 3.52 -7.63 -0.37
C ASP A 223 3.22 -6.12 -0.36
N PRO A 224 2.13 -5.67 0.27
CA PRO A 224 1.76 -4.25 0.31
C PRO A 224 2.77 -3.34 1.03
N VAL A 225 3.59 -3.90 1.94
CA VAL A 225 4.57 -3.14 2.73
C VAL A 225 5.85 -2.90 1.94
N THR A 226 6.37 -3.94 1.28
CA THR A 226 7.60 -3.86 0.47
C THR A 226 7.33 -3.47 -0.97
N GLN A 227 6.12 -3.74 -1.47
CA GLN A 227 5.68 -3.58 -2.84
C GLN A 227 6.49 -4.41 -3.83
N GLU A 228 6.79 -5.63 -3.40
CA GLU A 228 7.56 -6.60 -4.14
C GLU A 228 6.80 -7.93 -4.21
N TRP A 229 7.06 -8.69 -5.27
CA TRP A 229 6.52 -10.02 -5.44
C TRP A 229 7.30 -11.04 -4.62
N TYR A 230 6.57 -11.93 -3.94
CA TYR A 230 7.11 -13.09 -3.25
C TYR A 230 6.47 -14.36 -3.80
N GLY A 231 7.31 -15.34 -4.14
CA GLY A 231 6.93 -16.66 -4.60
C GLY A 231 6.93 -17.65 -3.45
N ALA A 232 5.85 -18.44 -3.36
CA ALA A 232 5.76 -19.53 -2.41
C ALA A 232 6.75 -20.65 -2.77
N THR A 233 7.37 -21.24 -1.74
CA THR A 233 8.32 -22.33 -1.88
C THR A 233 7.67 -23.66 -1.56
N LYS A 234 8.22 -24.73 -2.11
CA LYS A 234 7.89 -26.11 -1.71
C LYS A 234 8.54 -26.42 -0.34
N TRP A 235 8.14 -27.51 0.30
CA TRP A 235 8.70 -27.96 1.59
C TRP A 235 10.24 -28.12 1.61
N ASN A 236 10.84 -28.34 0.44
CA ASN A 236 12.29 -28.43 0.25
C ASN A 236 12.98 -27.06 0.07
N GLY A 237 12.23 -25.95 0.10
CA GLY A 237 12.70 -24.59 -0.09
C GLY A 237 12.91 -24.17 -1.55
N SER A 238 12.61 -25.03 -2.53
CA SER A 238 12.67 -24.68 -3.96
C SER A 238 11.45 -23.86 -4.39
N ALA A 239 11.56 -23.10 -5.47
CA ALA A 239 10.45 -22.34 -6.04
C ALA A 239 9.28 -23.23 -6.53
N GLY A 240 8.11 -22.62 -6.72
CA GLY A 240 6.92 -23.26 -7.28
C GLY A 240 6.08 -24.01 -6.26
N GLY A 241 5.98 -23.51 -5.03
CA GLY A 241 5.00 -23.95 -4.05
C GLY A 241 3.71 -23.12 -4.13
N SER A 242 2.84 -23.32 -3.14
CA SER A 242 1.70 -22.44 -2.87
C SER A 242 1.55 -22.27 -1.36
N ALA A 243 1.21 -21.06 -0.92
CA ALA A 243 1.02 -20.75 0.50
C ALA A 243 -0.18 -19.83 0.71
N ASN A 244 -0.78 -19.92 1.89
CA ASN A 244 -1.99 -19.18 2.22
C ASN A 244 -1.68 -17.69 2.46
N ILE A 245 -2.53 -16.81 1.95
CA ILE A 245 -2.40 -15.36 2.08
C ILE A 245 -3.46 -14.73 2.97
N LEU A 246 -4.27 -15.51 3.70
CA LEU A 246 -5.24 -14.96 4.63
C LEU A 246 -4.51 -14.30 5.79
N SER A 247 -4.76 -13.02 5.97
CA SER A 247 -4.20 -12.22 7.04
C SER A 247 -5.23 -11.22 7.55
N LYS A 248 -5.12 -10.84 8.83
CA LYS A 248 -5.96 -9.80 9.42
C LYS A 248 -5.62 -8.40 8.90
N ASP A 249 -4.40 -8.15 8.45
CA ASP A 249 -3.95 -6.87 7.91
C ASP A 249 -2.68 -7.06 7.07
N ALA A 250 -2.29 -6.00 6.35
CA ALA A 250 -1.11 -5.97 5.50
C ALA A 250 0.19 -6.20 6.31
N ASP A 251 0.30 -5.63 7.50
CA ASP A 251 1.48 -5.79 8.35
C ASP A 251 1.67 -7.24 8.80
N THR A 252 0.59 -7.92 9.20
CA THR A 252 0.63 -9.34 9.59
C THR A 252 0.90 -10.25 8.39
N LEU A 253 0.46 -9.85 7.19
CA LEU A 253 0.80 -10.55 5.96
C LEU A 253 2.31 -10.42 5.69
N HIS A 254 2.85 -9.21 5.78
CA HIS A 254 4.28 -8.92 5.65
C HIS A 254 5.12 -9.74 6.65
N ASP A 255 4.73 -9.75 7.92
CA ASP A 255 5.40 -10.54 8.96
C ASP A 255 5.38 -12.04 8.63
N THR A 256 4.27 -12.53 8.08
CA THR A 256 4.14 -13.94 7.63
C THR A 256 5.07 -14.21 6.45
N ILE A 257 5.11 -13.33 5.45
CA ILE A 257 5.98 -13.45 4.27
C ILE A 257 7.45 -13.45 4.69
N ALA A 258 7.84 -12.57 5.62
CA ALA A 258 9.21 -12.41 6.06
C ALA A 258 9.72 -13.57 6.92
N ASN A 259 8.84 -14.13 7.77
CA ASN A 259 9.29 -14.99 8.88
C ASN A 259 8.77 -16.43 8.85
N SER A 260 7.75 -16.77 8.04
CA SER A 260 7.18 -18.12 8.10
C SER A 260 8.07 -19.17 7.43
N THR A 261 8.15 -20.35 8.05
CA THR A 261 8.92 -21.49 7.56
C THR A 261 8.06 -22.73 7.40
N HIS A 262 8.52 -23.67 6.58
CA HIS A 262 7.87 -24.98 6.47
C HIS A 262 7.98 -25.74 7.78
N ASN A 263 6.90 -26.41 8.18
CA ASN A 263 6.79 -27.09 9.47
C ASN A 263 7.97 -28.05 9.71
N GLY A 264 8.64 -27.88 10.86
CA GLY A 264 9.81 -28.68 11.24
C GLY A 264 11.09 -28.35 10.47
N THR A 265 11.16 -27.18 9.81
CA THR A 265 12.35 -26.73 9.08
C THR A 265 12.60 -25.23 9.27
N ASP A 266 13.83 -24.80 8.99
CA ASP A 266 14.20 -23.37 8.90
C ASP A 266 14.03 -22.81 7.47
N ARG A 267 13.34 -23.55 6.58
CA ARG A 267 13.20 -23.15 5.18
C ARG A 267 12.04 -22.18 5.04
N PRO A 268 12.25 -20.99 4.44
CA PRO A 268 11.20 -20.00 4.33
C PRO A 268 10.11 -20.47 3.37
N THR A 269 8.85 -20.20 3.71
CA THR A 269 7.68 -20.47 2.86
C THR A 269 7.57 -19.52 1.68
N TRP A 270 8.16 -18.32 1.78
CA TRP A 270 8.14 -17.28 0.76
C TRP A 270 9.57 -16.84 0.41
N LYS A 271 9.79 -16.50 -0.86
CA LYS A 271 11.04 -15.92 -1.36
C LYS A 271 10.74 -14.80 -2.32
N LYS A 272 11.49 -13.70 -2.22
CA LYS A 272 11.39 -12.58 -3.15
C LYS A 272 11.63 -13.03 -4.60
N VAL A 273 10.81 -12.52 -5.51
CA VAL A 273 10.93 -12.75 -6.95
C VAL A 273 11.77 -11.63 -7.56
N GLU A 274 12.98 -11.97 -8.00
CA GLU A 274 13.94 -10.99 -8.54
C GLU A 274 13.77 -10.74 -10.05
N LYS A 275 13.17 -11.69 -10.77
CA LYS A 275 13.02 -11.64 -12.23
C LYS A 275 11.59 -11.97 -12.61
N PHE A 276 10.91 -11.00 -13.16
CA PHE A 276 9.53 -11.14 -13.63
C PHE A 276 9.24 -10.06 -14.67
N GLN A 277 8.11 -10.21 -15.35
CA GLN A 277 7.55 -9.21 -16.23
C GLN A 277 6.05 -9.08 -15.95
N GLU A 278 5.55 -7.86 -15.88
CA GLU A 278 4.12 -7.59 -15.81
C GLU A 278 3.59 -7.12 -17.16
N ASP A 279 2.34 -7.46 -17.47
CA ASP A 279 1.65 -7.01 -18.67
C ASP A 279 0.20 -6.63 -18.36
N VAL A 280 -0.29 -5.53 -18.94
CA VAL A 280 -1.67 -5.04 -18.77
C VAL A 280 -2.45 -5.41 -20.02
N PRO A 281 -3.67 -5.98 -19.92
CA PRO A 281 -4.43 -6.36 -21.10
C PRO A 281 -4.81 -5.11 -21.91
N GLY A 282 -4.33 -5.00 -23.14
CA GLY A 282 -4.84 -4.10 -24.16
C GLY A 282 -4.78 -2.60 -23.87
N LYS A 283 -3.59 -2.04 -23.60
CA LYS A 283 -3.31 -0.62 -23.86
C LYS A 283 -2.39 -0.47 -25.07
#